data_AF-A0A2M8Q803-F1
#
_entry.id   AF-A0A2M8Q803-F1
#
_cell.length_a   1.000
_cell.length_b   1.000
_cell.length_c   1.000
_cell.angle_alpha   90.00
_cell.angle_beta   90.00
_cell.angle_gamma   90.00
#
_symmetry.space_group_name_H-M   'P 1'
#
loop_
_entity.id
_entity.type
_entity.pdbx_description
1 polymer ?
#
loop_
_entity_poly.entity_id
_entity_poly.type
_entity_poly.pdbx_seq_one_letter_code
_entity_poly.pdbx_strand_id
1 'polypeptide(L)'
;SLLDCEEELLAVVEQVEIAYFLEASRAVVEGPYDLSLVEGSITTPADIERIREIREASRFLVAIGACATAGGIQALRNFGDVREFAAAVYAHPEYIETLKRSAPIAEHVFVDFELRGCPINKHQLLEVIAAYLHGRKPNIPTYSVCIECKLRGTPCVMVAAGVACLGPVTQAGCHALCP
;
A
#
# COMPACT_ATOMS: atom_id res chain seq x y z
N SER A 1 -6.48 -7.05 0.99
CA SER A 1 -6.45 -6.78 -0.46
C SER A 1 -7.88 -6.57 -0.96
N LEU A 2 -8.10 -5.97 -2.14
CA LEU A 2 -9.43 -5.78 -2.75
C LEU A 2 -10.19 -7.12 -2.86
N LEU A 3 -9.47 -8.21 -3.12
CA LEU A 3 -10.06 -9.56 -3.19
C LEU A 3 -10.49 -10.11 -1.82
N ASP A 4 -9.96 -9.57 -0.72
CA ASP A 4 -10.38 -9.93 0.65
C ASP A 4 -11.66 -9.17 1.07
N CYS A 5 -12.27 -8.40 0.16
CA CYS A 5 -13.57 -7.76 0.39
C CYS A 5 -14.74 -8.75 0.28
N GLU A 6 -14.51 -10.05 0.01
CA GLU A 6 -15.51 -11.13 0.16
C GLU A 6 -16.93 -10.75 -0.32
N GLU A 7 -17.91 -10.64 0.60
CA GLU A 7 -19.29 -10.26 0.29
C GLU A 7 -19.41 -8.81 -0.19
N GLU A 8 -18.59 -7.92 0.36
CA GLU A 8 -18.56 -6.51 0.00
C GLU A 8 -17.97 -6.27 -1.40
N LEU A 9 -17.20 -7.21 -1.94
CA LEU A 9 -16.65 -7.11 -3.30
C LEU A 9 -17.74 -7.00 -4.35
N LEU A 10 -18.85 -7.74 -4.18
CA LEU A 10 -20.00 -7.68 -5.10
C LEU A 10 -20.63 -6.28 -5.12
N ALA A 11 -20.81 -5.68 -3.95
CA ALA A 11 -21.33 -4.32 -3.84
C ALA A 11 -20.38 -3.29 -4.46
N VAL A 12 -19.07 -3.52 -4.40
CA VAL A 12 -18.09 -2.65 -5.07
C VAL A 12 -18.21 -2.76 -6.58
N VAL A 13 -18.19 -3.97 -7.14
CA VAL A 13 -18.25 -4.17 -8.61
C VAL A 13 -19.58 -3.79 -9.24
N GLU A 14 -20.65 -3.64 -8.45
CA GLU A 14 -21.91 -3.04 -8.91
C GLU A 14 -21.79 -1.52 -9.12
N GLN A 15 -20.86 -0.87 -8.43
CA GLN A 15 -20.67 0.59 -8.48
C GLN A 15 -19.45 1.02 -9.31
N VAL A 16 -18.53 0.09 -9.61
CA VAL A 16 -17.32 0.37 -10.38
C VAL A 16 -17.11 -0.66 -11.48
N GLU A 17 -16.59 -0.21 -12.62
CA GLU A 17 -16.06 -1.09 -13.65
C GLU A 17 -14.57 -1.35 -13.38
N ILE A 18 -14.20 -2.63 -13.22
CA ILE A 18 -12.79 -3.02 -13.10
C ILE A 18 -12.16 -2.99 -14.50
N ALA A 19 -11.54 -1.85 -14.84
CA ALA A 19 -10.94 -1.62 -16.14
C ALA A 19 -9.62 -2.39 -16.34
N TYR A 20 -8.77 -2.50 -15.32
CA TYR A 20 -7.49 -3.17 -15.38
C TYR A 20 -7.15 -3.82 -14.03
N PHE A 21 -7.19 -5.17 -13.96
CA PHE A 21 -6.75 -5.92 -12.79
C PHE A 21 -6.36 -7.36 -13.19
N LEU A 22 -5.09 -7.55 -13.57
CA LEU A 22 -4.63 -8.79 -14.20
C LEU A 22 -4.61 -10.01 -13.26
N GLU A 23 -4.54 -9.81 -11.94
CA GLU A 23 -4.68 -10.91 -10.98
C GLU A 23 -6.10 -11.47 -10.91
N ALA A 24 -7.12 -10.68 -11.24
CA ALA A 24 -8.53 -11.08 -11.17
C ALA A 24 -9.17 -11.33 -12.55
N SER A 25 -8.70 -10.66 -13.61
CA SER A 25 -9.31 -10.70 -14.93
C SER A 25 -8.28 -10.56 -16.04
N ARG A 26 -8.56 -11.16 -17.20
CA ARG A 26 -7.77 -10.94 -18.43
C ARG A 26 -8.26 -9.75 -19.23
N ALA A 27 -9.44 -9.22 -18.91
CA ALA A 27 -10.01 -8.08 -19.60
C ALA A 27 -9.19 -6.81 -19.28
N VAL A 28 -8.98 -6.00 -20.30
CA VAL A 28 -8.33 -4.69 -20.20
C VAL A 28 -9.20 -3.70 -20.94
N VAL A 29 -9.63 -2.66 -20.25
CA VAL A 29 -10.33 -1.50 -20.79
C VAL A 29 -9.32 -0.36 -20.84
N GLU A 30 -9.22 0.34 -21.96
CA GLU A 30 -8.31 1.48 -22.09
C GLU A 30 -8.77 2.66 -21.23
N GLY A 31 -7.79 3.40 -20.70
CA GLY A 31 -8.04 4.59 -19.89
C GLY A 31 -8.52 5.82 -20.70
N PRO A 32 -8.66 6.99 -20.03
CA PRO A 32 -8.19 7.28 -18.68
C PRO A 32 -9.04 6.66 -17.58
N TYR A 33 -8.40 6.20 -16.51
CA TYR A 33 -9.03 5.61 -15.33
C TYR A 33 -9.45 6.70 -14.33
N ASP A 34 -10.65 6.58 -13.77
CA ASP A 34 -11.12 7.50 -12.73
C ASP A 34 -10.35 7.31 -11.42
N LEU A 35 -10.20 6.06 -10.96
CA LEU A 35 -9.52 5.69 -9.73
C LEU A 35 -8.53 4.55 -9.98
N SER A 36 -7.27 4.78 -9.65
CA SER A 36 -6.21 3.76 -9.72
C SER A 36 -5.69 3.46 -8.32
N LEU A 37 -5.76 2.18 -7.94
CA LEU A 37 -5.17 1.67 -6.70
C LEU A 37 -3.84 1.00 -7.05
N VAL A 38 -2.73 1.53 -6.53
CA VAL A 38 -1.40 1.04 -6.87
C VAL A 38 -0.70 0.47 -5.64
N GLU A 39 -0.33 -0.81 -5.73
CA GLU A 39 0.43 -1.53 -4.71
C GLU A 39 1.89 -1.72 -5.16
N GLY A 40 2.78 -1.95 -4.20
CA GLY A 40 4.18 -2.29 -4.45
C GLY A 40 5.12 -1.08 -4.38
N SER A 41 6.38 -1.34 -4.03
CA SER A 41 7.42 -0.31 -4.02
C SER A 41 8.12 -0.24 -5.38
N ILE A 42 8.73 0.90 -5.70
CA ILE A 42 9.49 1.08 -6.94
C ILE A 42 10.89 0.52 -6.75
N THR A 43 11.21 -0.55 -7.47
CA THR A 43 12.46 -1.30 -7.26
C THR A 43 13.29 -1.50 -8.52
N THR A 44 12.71 -1.31 -9.70
CA THR A 44 13.36 -1.48 -11.00
C THR A 44 13.16 -0.24 -11.90
N PRO A 45 13.98 -0.05 -12.93
CA PRO A 45 13.74 1.00 -13.93
C PRO A 45 12.37 0.86 -14.62
N ALA A 46 11.93 -0.38 -14.91
CA ALA A 46 10.63 -0.66 -15.49
C ALA A 46 9.47 -0.23 -14.58
N ASP A 47 9.62 -0.32 -13.26
CA ASP A 47 8.62 0.18 -12.31
C ASP A 47 8.47 1.70 -12.40
N ILE A 48 9.57 2.44 -12.63
CA ILE A 48 9.54 3.91 -12.79
C ILE A 48 8.73 4.31 -14.01
N GLU A 49 8.96 3.66 -15.15
CA GLU A 49 8.22 3.98 -16.37
C GLU A 49 6.74 3.58 -16.22
N ARG A 50 6.47 2.39 -15.68
CA ARG A 50 5.09 1.93 -15.44
C ARG A 50 4.31 2.86 -14.51
N ILE A 51 4.90 3.34 -13.42
CA ILE A 51 4.18 4.22 -12.49
C ILE A 51 3.88 5.59 -13.09
N ARG A 52 4.75 6.10 -14.00
CA ARG A 52 4.49 7.31 -14.77
C ARG A 52 3.32 7.12 -15.74
N GLU A 53 3.32 6.01 -16.49
CA GLU A 53 2.22 5.66 -17.40
C GLU A 53 0.89 5.55 -16.63
N ILE A 54 0.89 4.86 -15.48
CA ILE A 54 -0.29 4.76 -14.62
C ILE A 54 -0.74 6.14 -14.17
N ARG A 55 0.17 7.00 -13.69
CA ARG A 55 -0.17 8.37 -13.26
C ARG A 55 -0.79 9.19 -14.39
N GLU A 56 -0.22 9.14 -15.59
CA GLU A 56 -0.72 9.85 -16.77
C GLU A 56 -2.11 9.35 -17.18
N ALA A 57 -2.36 8.04 -17.05
CA ALA A 57 -3.65 7.43 -17.32
C ALA A 57 -4.67 7.57 -16.18
N SER A 58 -4.32 8.14 -15.02
CA SER A 58 -5.18 8.17 -13.83
C SER A 58 -5.65 9.57 -13.48
N ARG A 59 -6.95 9.74 -13.24
CA ARG A 59 -7.50 10.97 -12.65
C ARG A 59 -7.19 11.05 -11.16
N PHE A 60 -7.39 9.96 -10.42
CA PHE A 60 -7.07 9.86 -8.99
C PHE A 60 -6.24 8.61 -8.72
N LEU A 61 -5.02 8.79 -8.22
CA LEU A 61 -4.07 7.71 -7.92
C LEU A 61 -3.91 7.56 -6.41
N VAL A 62 -4.22 6.36 -5.92
CA VAL A 62 -4.08 5.98 -4.52
C VAL A 62 -2.95 4.96 -4.38
N ALA A 63 -1.92 5.32 -3.62
CA ALA A 63 -0.92 4.35 -3.21
C ALA A 63 -1.48 3.53 -2.04
N ILE A 64 -1.53 2.21 -2.19
CA ILE A 64 -2.07 1.31 -1.17
C ILE A 64 -0.98 0.40 -0.60
N GLY A 65 -0.92 0.37 0.74
CA GLY A 65 -0.03 -0.51 1.49
C GLY A 65 1.36 0.08 1.76
N ALA A 66 2.01 -0.47 2.80
CA ALA A 66 3.28 0.04 3.33
C ALA A 66 4.42 0.00 2.29
N CYS A 67 4.38 -0.94 1.35
CA CYS A 67 5.30 -1.00 0.23
C CYS A 67 5.16 0.24 -0.67
N ALA A 68 3.94 0.56 -1.10
CA ALA A 68 3.69 1.70 -1.98
C ALA A 68 3.90 3.05 -1.28
N THR A 69 3.58 3.15 0.02
CA THR A 69 3.64 4.40 0.78
C THR A 69 4.98 4.67 1.46
N ALA A 70 5.80 3.63 1.71
CA ALA A 70 7.05 3.78 2.46
C ALA A 70 8.20 2.86 2.00
N GLY A 71 8.04 2.10 0.92
CA GLY A 71 8.99 1.07 0.47
C GLY A 71 8.83 -0.28 1.19
N GLY A 72 8.16 -0.30 2.34
CA GLY A 72 7.81 -1.52 3.07
C GLY A 72 9.03 -2.34 3.52
N ILE A 73 8.85 -3.65 3.63
CA ILE A 73 9.94 -4.55 4.05
C ILE A 73 11.12 -4.56 3.07
N GLN A 74 10.85 -4.32 1.78
CA GLN A 74 11.87 -4.29 0.74
C GLN A 74 12.86 -3.13 0.92
N ALA A 75 12.43 -2.03 1.55
CA ALA A 75 13.29 -0.89 1.86
C ALA A 75 14.43 -1.23 2.84
N LEU A 76 14.40 -2.38 3.53
CA LEU A 76 15.55 -2.86 4.30
C LEU A 76 16.81 -2.99 3.44
N ARG A 77 16.67 -3.29 2.15
CA ARG A 77 17.81 -3.35 1.21
C ARG A 77 18.53 -2.02 1.07
N ASN A 78 17.87 -0.89 1.36
CA ASN A 78 18.42 0.45 1.21
C ASN A 78 19.60 0.73 2.16
N PHE A 79 19.77 -0.12 3.18
CA PHE A 79 20.87 -0.05 4.14
C PHE A 79 22.08 -0.92 3.73
N GLY A 80 22.07 -1.55 2.55
CA GLY A 80 23.17 -2.35 2.01
C GLY A 80 23.42 -2.12 0.52
N ASP A 81 24.29 -2.93 -0.10
CA ASP A 81 24.47 -2.94 -1.57
C ASP A 81 23.56 -4.01 -2.19
N VAL A 82 22.59 -3.56 -2.99
CA VAL A 82 21.66 -4.44 -3.69
C VAL A 82 22.35 -5.46 -4.59
N ARG A 83 23.55 -5.14 -5.11
CA ARG A 83 24.32 -6.07 -5.95
C ARG A 83 24.89 -7.23 -5.16
N GLU A 84 25.27 -7.01 -3.90
CA GLU A 84 25.70 -8.09 -3.01
C GLU A 84 24.52 -9.02 -2.70
N PHE A 85 23.34 -8.46 -2.44
CA PHE A 85 22.13 -9.26 -2.25
C PHE A 85 21.77 -10.08 -3.51
N ALA A 86 21.86 -9.48 -4.69
CA ALA A 86 21.60 -10.18 -5.95
C ALA A 86 22.60 -11.32 -6.16
N ALA A 87 23.90 -11.09 -5.96
CA ALA A 87 24.94 -12.10 -6.11
C ALA A 87 24.85 -13.24 -5.09
N ALA A 88 24.27 -12.99 -3.90
CA ALA A 88 24.04 -14.02 -2.90
C ALA A 88 22.90 -14.99 -3.25
N VAL A 89 21.92 -14.53 -4.05
CA VAL A 89 20.71 -15.30 -4.39
C VAL A 89 20.80 -15.90 -5.80
N TYR A 90 21.34 -15.16 -6.76
CA TYR A 90 21.35 -15.52 -8.17
C TYR A 90 22.75 -15.86 -8.65
N ALA A 91 22.89 -16.95 -9.41
CA ALA A 91 24.14 -17.34 -10.05
C ALA A 91 24.61 -16.34 -11.12
N HIS A 92 23.66 -15.67 -11.78
CA HIS A 92 23.87 -14.64 -12.80
C HIS A 92 23.17 -13.33 -12.39
N PRO A 93 23.72 -12.58 -11.42
CA PRO A 93 23.11 -11.34 -10.93
C PRO A 93 23.02 -10.24 -12.00
N GLU A 94 23.84 -10.30 -13.04
CA GLU A 94 23.85 -9.38 -14.18
C GLU A 94 22.54 -9.35 -14.98
N TYR A 95 21.71 -10.40 -14.89
CA TYR A 95 20.40 -10.44 -15.54
C TYR A 95 19.30 -9.74 -14.73
N ILE A 96 19.60 -9.31 -13.50
CA ILE A 96 18.63 -8.67 -12.61
C ILE A 96 18.80 -7.16 -12.67
N GLU A 97 17.92 -6.50 -13.42
CA GLU A 97 17.82 -5.04 -13.39
C GLU A 97 17.12 -4.58 -12.11
N THR A 98 17.83 -3.82 -11.28
CA THR A 98 17.27 -3.27 -10.05
C THR A 98 17.84 -1.88 -9.78
N LEU A 99 17.02 -1.00 -9.23
CA LEU A 99 17.45 0.25 -8.63
C LEU A 99 18.23 -0.03 -7.35
N LYS A 100 19.05 0.94 -6.95
CA LYS A 100 19.82 0.91 -5.70
C LYS A 100 18.90 0.87 -4.47
N ARG A 101 17.72 1.48 -4.56
CA ARG A 101 16.77 1.60 -3.46
C ARG A 101 15.41 1.07 -3.84
N SER A 102 14.67 0.57 -2.86
CA SER A 102 13.21 0.45 -2.89
C SER A 102 12.64 1.76 -2.37
N ALA A 103 11.79 2.42 -3.17
CA ALA A 103 11.25 3.73 -2.87
C ALA A 103 9.71 3.73 -2.91
N PRO A 104 9.04 4.58 -2.12
CA PRO A 104 7.61 4.78 -2.22
C PRO A 104 7.22 5.45 -3.55
N ILE A 105 5.98 5.23 -3.99
CA ILE A 105 5.44 5.76 -5.25
C ILE A 105 5.53 7.30 -5.30
N ALA A 106 5.29 7.95 -4.16
CA ALA A 106 5.30 9.41 -4.05
C ALA A 106 6.68 10.05 -4.33
N GLU A 107 7.77 9.29 -4.32
CA GLU A 107 9.10 9.78 -4.77
C GLU A 107 9.18 9.93 -6.30
N HIS A 108 8.29 9.27 -7.06
CA HIS A 108 8.36 9.19 -8.53
C HIS A 108 7.23 9.93 -9.24
N VAL A 109 6.02 9.96 -8.66
CA VAL A 109 4.84 10.61 -9.23
C VAL A 109 3.98 11.25 -8.15
N PHE A 110 3.10 12.18 -8.54
CA PHE A 110 2.11 12.73 -7.61
C PHE A 110 1.05 11.68 -7.24
N VAL A 111 0.87 11.46 -5.94
CA VAL A 111 -0.12 10.54 -5.36
C VAL A 111 -1.22 11.36 -4.70
N ASP A 112 -2.49 11.12 -5.06
CA ASP A 112 -3.62 11.87 -4.52
C ASP A 112 -3.96 11.45 -3.08
N PHE A 113 -3.78 10.16 -2.76
CA PHE A 113 -4.02 9.64 -1.41
C PHE A 113 -3.12 8.43 -1.09
N GLU A 114 -2.66 8.34 0.15
CA GLU A 114 -1.91 7.18 0.65
C GLU A 114 -2.76 6.41 1.66
N LEU A 115 -3.11 5.16 1.34
CA LEU A 115 -3.74 4.26 2.28
C LEU A 115 -2.72 3.32 2.91
N ARG A 116 -2.35 3.59 4.17
CA ARG A 116 -1.31 2.87 4.89
C ARG A 116 -1.83 1.59 5.52
N GLY A 117 -0.99 0.54 5.53
CA GLY A 117 -1.25 -0.77 6.14
C GLY A 117 -0.36 -1.85 5.54
N CYS A 118 -0.15 -2.99 6.21
CA CYS A 118 0.69 -4.07 5.70
C CYS A 118 0.12 -5.48 6.03
N PRO A 119 -0.90 -5.96 5.30
CA PRO A 119 -1.63 -5.27 4.23
C PRO A 119 -2.64 -4.25 4.78
N ILE A 120 -3.23 -3.45 3.90
CA ILE A 120 -4.32 -2.54 4.26
C ILE A 120 -5.54 -3.30 4.80
N ASN A 121 -6.30 -2.67 5.69
CA ASN A 121 -7.56 -3.23 6.19
C ASN A 121 -8.67 -3.08 5.12
N LYS A 122 -9.52 -4.09 4.96
CA LYS A 122 -10.61 -4.08 3.95
C LYS A 122 -11.60 -2.94 4.16
N HIS A 123 -11.95 -2.62 5.40
CA HIS A 123 -12.86 -1.52 5.73
C HIS A 123 -12.25 -0.16 5.38
N GLN A 124 -10.93 0.00 5.56
CA GLN A 124 -10.25 1.21 5.14
C GLN A 124 -10.25 1.37 3.61
N LEU A 125 -10.08 0.27 2.87
CA LEU A 125 -10.16 0.29 1.41
C LEU A 125 -11.56 0.69 0.93
N LEU A 126 -12.59 0.03 1.47
CA LEU A 126 -13.99 0.34 1.16
C LEU A 126 -14.33 1.79 1.49
N GLU A 127 -13.83 2.31 2.61
CA GLU A 127 -14.01 3.71 3.00
C GLU A 127 -13.37 4.68 1.99
N VAL A 128 -12.16 4.38 1.50
CA VAL A 128 -11.49 5.21 0.48
C VAL A 128 -12.26 5.19 -0.84
N ILE A 129 -12.67 4.02 -1.32
CA ILE A 129 -13.44 3.86 -2.56
C ILE A 129 -14.78 4.59 -2.43
N ALA A 130 -15.52 4.33 -1.35
CA ALA A 130 -16.82 4.97 -1.11
C ALA A 130 -16.69 6.49 -0.98
N ALA A 131 -15.64 6.98 -0.32
CA ALA A 131 -15.38 8.41 -0.20
C ALA A 131 -15.10 9.06 -1.57
N TYR A 132 -14.31 8.40 -2.42
CA TYR A 132 -14.06 8.84 -3.78
C TYR A 132 -15.34 8.92 -4.61
N LEU A 133 -16.14 7.85 -4.62
CA LEU A 133 -17.40 7.80 -5.38
C LEU A 133 -18.40 8.89 -4.96
N HIS A 134 -18.40 9.28 -3.68
CA HIS A 134 -19.29 10.31 -3.15
C HIS A 134 -18.66 11.71 -3.11
N GLY A 135 -17.45 11.90 -3.64
CA GLY A 135 -16.77 13.20 -3.66
C GLY A 135 -16.46 13.78 -2.27
N ARG A 136 -16.25 12.92 -1.27
CA ARG A 136 -15.96 13.30 0.11
C ARG A 136 -14.56 12.90 0.52
N LYS A 137 -14.06 13.50 1.61
CA LYS A 137 -12.79 13.08 2.20
C LYS A 137 -12.94 11.70 2.87
N PRO A 138 -11.99 10.75 2.68
CA PRO A 138 -11.97 9.49 3.42
C PRO A 138 -11.79 9.70 4.92
N ASN A 139 -12.58 9.00 5.72
CA ASN A 139 -12.50 8.97 7.17
C ASN A 139 -11.52 7.88 7.64
N ILE A 140 -10.24 8.14 7.45
CA ILE A 140 -9.15 7.25 7.87
C ILE A 140 -8.50 7.81 9.15
N PRO A 141 -8.22 6.96 10.17
CA PRO A 141 -7.56 7.41 11.40
C PRO A 141 -6.24 8.11 11.12
N THR A 142 -6.02 9.28 11.73
CA THR A 142 -4.76 10.05 11.63
C THR A 142 -3.94 10.03 12.92
N TYR A 143 -4.39 9.25 13.91
CA TYR A 143 -3.76 9.11 15.21
C TYR A 143 -2.99 7.79 15.31
N SER A 144 -2.24 7.59 16.40
CA SER A 144 -1.43 6.39 16.60
C SER A 144 -2.24 5.18 17.09
N VAL A 145 -1.75 3.97 16.81
CA VAL A 145 -2.37 2.71 17.26
C VAL A 145 -2.61 2.68 18.78
N CYS A 146 -1.84 3.44 19.56
CA CYS A 146 -2.04 3.56 21.01
C CYS A 146 -3.46 3.97 21.42
N ILE A 147 -4.16 4.78 20.61
CA ILE A 147 -5.55 5.15 20.91
C ILE A 147 -6.46 3.92 20.78
N GLU A 148 -6.26 3.08 19.75
CA GLU A 148 -7.01 1.83 19.58
C GLU A 148 -6.71 0.84 20.71
N CYS A 149 -5.44 0.69 21.12
CA CYS A 149 -5.10 -0.15 22.28
C CYS A 149 -5.83 0.32 23.55
N LYS A 150 -5.88 1.64 23.80
CA LYS A 150 -6.58 2.21 24.95
C LYS A 150 -8.10 1.99 24.86
N LEU A 151 -8.70 2.20 23.69
CA LEU A 151 -10.13 1.96 23.47
C LEU A 151 -10.50 0.49 23.68
N ARG A 152 -9.59 -0.43 23.37
CA ARG A 152 -9.74 -1.87 23.62
C ARG A 152 -9.42 -2.30 25.05
N GLY A 153 -8.98 -1.38 25.91
CA GLY A 153 -8.55 -1.71 27.27
C GLY A 153 -7.27 -2.56 27.33
N THR A 154 -6.46 -2.56 26.28
CA THR A 154 -5.23 -3.34 26.21
C THR A 154 -4.12 -2.68 27.03
N PRO A 155 -3.57 -3.36 28.06
CA PRO A 155 -2.43 -2.83 28.81
C PRO A 155 -1.24 -2.54 27.89
N CYS A 156 -0.57 -1.42 28.12
CA CYS A 156 0.59 -1.02 27.31
C CYS A 156 1.72 -2.04 27.46
N VAL A 157 2.07 -2.75 26.38
CA VAL A 157 3.10 -3.81 26.39
C VAL A 157 4.50 -3.28 26.72
N MET A 158 4.81 -2.03 26.36
CA MET A 158 6.09 -1.40 26.72
C MET A 158 6.20 -1.22 28.24
N VAL A 159 5.11 -0.81 28.90
CA VAL A 159 5.10 -0.53 30.34
C VAL A 159 4.91 -1.81 31.15
N ALA A 160 3.96 -2.65 30.76
CA ALA A 160 3.58 -3.84 31.51
C ALA A 160 4.57 -4.99 31.32
N ALA A 161 5.18 -5.11 30.14
CA ALA A 161 6.03 -6.25 29.77
C ALA A 161 7.45 -5.85 29.33
N GLY A 162 7.78 -4.56 29.24
CA GLY A 162 9.10 -4.11 28.76
C GLY A 162 9.37 -4.43 27.28
N VAL A 163 8.35 -4.78 26.50
CA VAL A 163 8.48 -5.16 25.09
C VAL A 163 8.49 -3.90 24.21
N ALA A 164 9.48 -3.78 23.33
CA ALA A 164 9.53 -2.70 22.36
C ALA A 164 8.29 -2.74 21.43
N CYS A 165 7.57 -1.64 21.35
CA CYS A 165 6.36 -1.53 20.53
C CYS A 165 6.43 -0.29 19.63
N LEU A 166 6.06 -0.45 18.36
CA LEU A 166 6.00 0.63 17.38
C LEU A 166 4.64 1.37 17.38
N GLY A 167 3.67 0.92 18.18
CA GLY A 167 2.33 1.51 18.27
C GLY A 167 2.28 3.04 18.40
N PRO A 168 3.18 3.71 19.18
CA PRO A 168 3.19 5.17 19.28
C PRO A 168 3.53 5.92 18.00
N VAL A 169 4.27 5.29 17.09
CA VAL A 169 4.75 5.88 15.83
C VAL A 169 4.09 5.27 14.59
N THR A 170 3.14 4.36 14.78
CA THR A 170 2.37 3.70 13.72
C THR A 170 0.96 4.29 13.68
N GLN A 171 0.49 4.64 12.47
CA GLN A 171 -0.87 5.12 12.25
C GLN A 171 -1.91 4.01 12.56
N ALA A 172 -3.00 4.40 13.21
CA ALA A 172 -4.14 3.53 13.52
C ALA A 172 -4.91 3.06 12.26
N GLY A 173 -5.84 2.13 12.46
CA GLY A 173 -6.66 1.52 11.39
C GLY A 173 -6.48 0.02 11.23
N CYS A 174 -5.48 -0.56 11.90
CA CYS A 174 -5.36 -2.01 12.03
C CYS A 174 -6.17 -2.56 13.22
N HIS A 175 -6.86 -1.71 13.98
CA HIS A 175 -7.60 -2.06 15.20
C HIS A 175 -6.73 -2.67 16.30
N ALA A 176 -5.45 -2.29 16.38
CA ALA A 176 -4.50 -2.83 17.35
C ALA A 176 -4.46 -4.38 17.38
N LEU A 177 -4.26 -5.03 16.23
CA LEU A 177 -4.22 -6.50 16.14
C LEU A 177 -3.08 -7.15 16.94
N CYS A 178 -1.90 -6.51 17.04
CA CYS A 178 -0.68 -7.08 17.65
C CYS A 178 -0.46 -6.77 19.14
N PRO A 179 -1.24 -5.84 19.74
CA PRO A 179 -0.85 -4.95 20.85
C PRO A 179 0.52 -4.26 20.91
#